data_AF-A0A536JSB9-F1
#
_entry.id   AF-A0A536JSB9-F1
#
_cell.length_a   1.000
_cell.length_b   1.000
_cell.length_c   1.000
_cell.angle_alpha   90.00
_cell.angle_beta   90.00
_cell.angle_gamma   90.00
#
_symmetry.space_group_name_H-M   'P 1'
#
loop_
_entity.id
_entity.type
_entity.pdbx_description
1 polymer ?
#
loop_
_entity_poly.entity_id
_entity_poly.type
_entity_poly.pdbx_seq_one_letter_code
_entity_poly.pdbx_strand_id
1 'polypeptide(L)'
;MLAAAGRPRPPYRRLYEQLNRLGPQELQRRHGLAMEMFRNHGITFAVYPDAQGTEKVFPFDVIPRVIGARTWRRLESGLKQRLRALNLFLDDVYGRKLILRQGGISTEIVLSSSLYMREVEGLAVPHGIHCHIAGIDLVRDGRGDFFVLEDNLRTPSGASYVQANRYVMKRILPDLFAGYPVRPVEGYVHELLRHLRWLAPSGVDDPTVVLLTPGINNSAYYEHLYLAKQMGVELVEGSDLVVDADHVFMRTTRGLRPVHVIYRRIDDEWLDPIFGRQESLVGVAGLVNAYRAGNVAIANALGNGVADDKAVYTLVPKLVRYYLDEDPILPNVETYLCAIDSER
;
A
#
# COMPACT_ATOMS: atom_id res chain seq x y z
N MET A 1 6.84 1.26 25.53
CA MET A 1 8.26 1.01 25.90
C MET A 1 8.39 0.27 27.23
N LEU A 2 7.81 0.81 28.30
CA LEU A 2 7.96 0.29 29.66
C LEU A 2 7.01 -0.89 29.95
N ALA A 3 7.43 -1.79 30.83
CA ALA A 3 6.61 -2.83 31.45
C ALA A 3 6.04 -2.37 32.80
N ALA A 4 6.81 -1.56 33.53
CA ALA A 4 6.43 -0.83 34.73
C ALA A 4 7.31 0.43 34.85
N ALA A 5 7.04 1.30 35.81
CA ALA A 5 7.87 2.50 36.05
C ALA A 5 9.36 2.13 36.16
N GLY A 6 10.20 2.78 35.35
CA GLY A 6 11.65 2.53 35.28
C GLY A 6 12.08 1.16 34.74
N ARG A 7 11.14 0.29 34.35
CA ARG A 7 11.44 -1.08 33.88
C ARG A 7 11.11 -1.21 32.39
N PRO A 8 12.08 -1.05 31.47
CA PRO A 8 11.84 -1.22 30.05
C PRO A 8 11.55 -2.68 29.70
N ARG A 9 10.68 -2.90 28.71
CA ARG A 9 10.49 -4.24 28.11
C ARG A 9 11.83 -4.70 27.48
N PRO A 10 12.12 -6.02 27.41
CA PRO A 10 13.43 -6.49 26.96
C PRO A 10 13.92 -5.93 25.61
N PRO A 11 13.08 -5.82 24.55
CA PRO A 11 13.51 -5.21 23.28
C PRO A 11 13.91 -3.74 23.39
N TYR A 12 13.42 -3.05 24.41
CA TYR A 12 13.61 -1.61 24.62
C TYR A 12 14.73 -1.27 25.62
N ARG A 13 15.37 -2.25 26.27
CA ARG A 13 16.36 -2.00 27.34
C ARG A 13 17.48 -1.07 26.89
N ARG A 14 18.13 -1.39 25.77
CA ARG A 14 19.26 -0.59 25.25
C ARG A 14 18.82 0.81 24.80
N LEU A 15 17.69 0.91 24.11
CA LEU A 15 17.10 2.19 23.73
C LEU A 15 16.81 3.06 24.98
N TYR A 16 16.23 2.46 26.03
CA TYR A 16 15.94 3.17 27.28
C TYR A 16 17.22 3.70 27.96
N GLU A 17 18.27 2.88 28.06
CA GLU A 17 19.58 3.30 28.60
C GLU A 17 20.22 4.43 27.77
N GLN A 18 20.13 4.35 26.44
CA GLN A 18 20.66 5.39 25.56
C GLN A 18 19.88 6.70 25.65
N LEU A 19 18.55 6.65 25.69
CA LEU A 19 17.71 7.84 25.86
C LEU A 19 18.00 8.55 27.19
N ASN A 20 18.15 7.78 28.28
CA ASN A 20 18.52 8.33 29.58
C ASN A 20 19.91 8.96 29.57
N ARG A 21 20.86 8.39 28.82
CA ARG A 21 22.21 8.95 28.68
C ARG A 21 22.24 10.24 27.86
N LEU A 22 21.45 10.32 26.79
CA LEU A 22 21.35 11.54 25.96
C LEU A 22 20.72 12.70 26.74
N GLY A 23 19.67 12.40 27.51
CA GLY A 23 18.90 13.40 28.22
C GLY A 23 17.95 14.22 27.32
N PRO A 24 17.01 14.95 27.92
CA PRO A 24 15.91 15.60 27.20
C PRO A 24 16.37 16.74 26.27
N GLN A 25 17.38 17.52 26.67
CA GLN A 25 17.85 18.66 25.88
C GLN A 25 18.48 18.22 24.55
N GLU A 26 19.31 17.18 24.59
CA GLU A 26 19.93 16.63 23.39
C GLU A 26 18.91 15.94 22.48
N LEU A 27 17.91 15.28 23.08
CA LEU A 27 16.80 14.68 22.31
C LEU A 27 15.99 15.75 21.58
N GLN A 28 15.68 16.86 22.24
CA GLN A 28 15.00 18.01 21.63
C GLN A 28 15.83 18.62 20.50
N ARG A 29 17.15 18.76 20.70
CA ARG A 29 18.07 19.24 19.66
C ARG A 29 18.07 18.33 18.44
N ARG A 30 18.15 17.00 18.64
CA ARG A 30 18.11 15.99 17.56
C ARG A 30 16.76 15.96 16.86
N HIS A 31 15.65 16.15 17.58
CA HIS A 31 14.33 16.31 16.99
C HIS A 31 14.28 17.57 16.09
N GLY A 32 14.82 18.70 16.53
CA GLY A 32 14.93 19.91 15.70
C GLY A 32 15.69 19.66 14.40
N LEU A 33 16.85 19.01 14.47
CA LEU A 33 17.64 18.60 13.29
C LEU A 33 16.86 17.63 12.38
N ALA A 34 16.10 16.70 12.96
CA ALA A 34 15.24 15.81 12.18
C ALA A 34 14.21 16.63 11.39
N MET A 35 13.49 17.55 12.04
CA MET A 35 12.47 18.37 11.37
C MET A 35 13.07 19.25 10.26
N GLU A 36 14.28 19.79 10.44
CA GLU A 36 15.02 20.49 9.38
C GLU A 36 15.37 19.56 8.22
N MET A 37 15.82 18.34 8.50
CA MET A 37 16.09 17.34 7.48
C MET A 37 14.84 16.99 6.68
N PHE A 38 13.69 16.78 7.33
CA PHE A 38 12.43 16.52 6.66
C PHE A 38 12.05 17.66 5.72
N ARG A 39 12.17 18.91 6.19
CA ARG A 39 11.92 20.10 5.38
C ARG A 39 12.87 20.18 4.17
N ASN A 40 14.16 19.97 4.37
CA ASN A 40 15.17 20.07 3.30
C ASN A 40 15.06 18.96 2.26
N HIS A 41 14.54 17.80 2.62
CA HIS A 41 14.30 16.70 1.68
C HIS A 41 12.88 16.73 1.08
N GLY A 42 12.08 17.75 1.41
CA GLY A 42 10.71 17.87 0.94
C GLY A 42 9.78 16.77 1.43
N ILE A 43 10.08 16.15 2.58
CA ILE A 43 9.23 15.11 3.18
C ILE A 43 8.02 15.79 3.82
N THR A 44 7.04 16.10 2.98
CA THR A 44 5.82 16.83 3.32
C THR A 44 4.58 15.96 3.14
N PHE A 45 3.48 16.40 3.74
CA PHE A 45 2.14 15.89 3.46
C PHE A 45 1.22 17.07 3.20
N ALA A 46 0.30 16.93 2.25
CA ALA A 46 -0.71 17.96 2.04
C ALA A 46 -1.80 17.85 3.10
N VAL A 47 -2.06 18.95 3.80
CA VAL A 47 -3.28 19.15 4.58
C VAL A 47 -4.20 20.01 3.73
N TYR A 48 -5.53 19.82 3.85
CA TYR A 48 -6.49 20.73 3.24
C TYR A 48 -6.04 22.19 3.40
N PRO A 49 -6.16 23.03 2.35
CA PRO A 49 -5.50 24.32 2.32
C PRO A 49 -5.91 25.15 3.53
N ASP A 50 -4.97 25.36 4.45
CA ASP A 50 -5.07 26.34 5.50
C ASP A 50 -4.08 27.49 5.24
N ALA A 51 -4.27 28.60 5.95
CA ALA A 51 -3.64 29.91 5.66
C ALA A 51 -2.09 29.94 5.73
N GLN A 52 -1.42 28.81 5.96
CA GLN A 52 0.04 28.68 6.04
C GLN A 52 0.69 27.96 4.84
N GLY A 53 -0.10 27.56 3.84
CA GLY A 53 0.38 26.89 2.63
C GLY A 53 -0.17 25.47 2.46
N THR A 54 0.01 24.89 1.27
CA THR A 54 -0.56 23.58 0.91
C THR A 54 0.21 22.38 1.46
N GLU A 55 1.43 22.57 1.98
CA GLU A 55 2.30 21.48 2.43
C GLU A 55 2.83 21.69 3.85
N LYS A 56 2.68 20.67 4.71
CA LYS A 56 3.25 20.64 6.06
C LYS A 56 4.32 19.57 6.17
N VAL A 57 5.32 19.82 7.00
CA VAL A 57 6.35 18.82 7.31
C VAL A 57 5.71 17.68 8.08
N PHE A 58 5.93 16.45 7.64
CA PHE A 58 5.38 15.26 8.29
C PHE A 58 5.81 15.20 9.78
N PRO A 59 4.87 15.08 10.74
CA PRO A 59 5.21 14.99 12.16
C PRO A 59 6.07 13.76 12.42
N PHE A 60 7.14 13.94 13.20
CA PHE A 60 8.13 12.89 13.38
C PHE A 60 8.53 12.73 14.85
N ASP A 61 8.39 11.50 15.37
CA ASP A 61 8.91 11.12 16.69
C ASP A 61 10.23 10.37 16.53
N VAL A 62 11.26 10.85 17.25
CA VAL A 62 12.62 10.30 17.23
C VAL A 62 12.73 8.96 17.97
N ILE A 63 11.73 8.56 18.76
CA ILE A 63 11.71 7.32 19.54
C ILE A 63 11.13 6.20 18.66
N PRO A 64 11.94 5.21 18.22
CA PRO A 64 11.44 4.21 17.29
C PRO A 64 10.54 3.17 17.96
N ARG A 65 9.65 2.61 17.14
CA ARG A 65 8.90 1.40 17.45
C ARG A 65 9.78 0.16 17.24
N VAL A 66 10.23 -0.46 18.32
CA VAL A 66 11.05 -1.69 18.26
C VAL A 66 10.13 -2.92 18.17
N ILE A 67 10.30 -3.71 17.11
CA ILE A 67 9.62 -5.00 16.91
C ILE A 67 10.66 -6.12 16.92
N GLY A 68 10.49 -7.09 17.83
CA GLY A 68 11.42 -8.21 17.94
C GLY A 68 11.30 -9.21 16.79
N ALA A 69 12.40 -9.88 16.44
CA ALA A 69 12.45 -10.79 15.28
C ALA A 69 11.43 -11.95 15.33
N ARG A 70 11.12 -12.50 16.53
CA ARG A 70 10.08 -13.53 16.67
C ARG A 70 8.69 -12.99 16.37
N THR A 71 8.37 -11.80 16.89
CA THR A 71 7.11 -11.11 16.59
C THR A 71 7.01 -10.81 15.10
N TRP A 72 8.07 -10.26 14.50
CA TRP A 72 8.08 -9.96 13.08
C TRP A 72 7.88 -11.19 12.19
N ARG A 73 8.53 -12.33 12.50
CA ARG A 73 8.32 -13.58 11.73
C ARG A 73 6.85 -14.04 11.75
N ARG A 74 6.18 -13.93 12.90
CA ARG A 74 4.74 -14.26 12.99
C ARG A 74 3.90 -13.29 12.17
N LEU A 75 4.17 -11.98 12.28
CA LEU A 75 3.48 -10.95 11.50
C LEU A 75 3.66 -11.21 9.99
N GLU A 76 4.90 -11.39 9.54
CA GLU A 76 5.23 -11.65 8.14
C GLU A 76 4.49 -12.89 7.61
N SER A 77 4.50 -14.00 8.35
CA SER A 77 3.80 -15.22 7.95
C SER A 77 2.29 -15.00 7.83
N GLY A 78 1.68 -14.30 8.80
CA GLY A 78 0.25 -14.07 8.80
C GLY A 78 -0.20 -13.03 7.77
N LEU A 79 0.61 -12.02 7.49
CA LEU A 79 0.36 -11.07 6.41
C LEU A 79 0.41 -11.78 5.04
N LYS A 80 1.39 -12.67 4.82
CA LYS A 80 1.47 -13.48 3.59
C LYS A 80 0.25 -14.40 3.44
N GLN A 81 -0.17 -15.07 4.51
CA GLN A 81 -1.37 -15.92 4.51
C GLN A 81 -2.62 -15.09 4.16
N ARG A 82 -2.82 -13.96 4.85
CA ARG A 82 -3.95 -13.06 4.63
C ARG A 82 -4.03 -12.56 3.19
N LEU A 83 -2.92 -12.11 2.63
CA LEU A 83 -2.88 -11.61 1.24
C LEU A 83 -3.12 -12.71 0.21
N ARG A 84 -2.65 -13.94 0.45
CA ARG A 84 -3.00 -15.09 -0.41
C ARG A 84 -4.50 -15.34 -0.42
N ALA A 85 -5.15 -15.33 0.75
CA ALA A 85 -6.59 -15.52 0.86
C ALA A 85 -7.39 -14.38 0.19
N LEU A 86 -6.98 -13.13 0.38
CA LEU A 86 -7.61 -11.96 -0.24
C LEU A 86 -7.45 -11.97 -1.78
N ASN A 87 -6.29 -12.37 -2.28
CA ASN A 87 -6.06 -12.48 -3.72
C ASN A 87 -6.91 -13.60 -4.34
N LEU A 88 -7.01 -14.76 -3.69
CA LEU A 88 -7.89 -15.85 -4.13
C LEU A 88 -9.37 -15.47 -4.04
N PHE A 89 -9.74 -14.67 -3.04
CA PHE A 89 -11.09 -14.12 -2.94
C PHE A 89 -11.42 -13.22 -4.13
N LEU A 90 -10.53 -12.30 -4.50
CA LEU A 90 -10.72 -11.43 -5.66
C LEU A 90 -10.84 -12.22 -6.96
N ASP A 91 -9.96 -13.19 -7.18
CA ASP A 91 -10.00 -14.09 -8.35
C ASP A 91 -11.33 -14.87 -8.41
N ASP A 92 -11.80 -15.39 -7.28
CA ASP A 92 -13.06 -16.14 -7.25
C ASP A 92 -14.27 -15.24 -7.50
N VAL A 93 -14.39 -14.09 -6.81
CA VAL A 93 -15.60 -13.24 -6.93
C VAL A 93 -15.73 -12.58 -8.30
N TYR A 94 -14.62 -12.25 -8.98
CA TYR A 94 -14.67 -11.78 -10.36
C TYR A 94 -14.65 -12.90 -11.39
N GLY A 95 -14.31 -14.12 -11.00
CA GLY A 95 -14.38 -15.32 -11.81
C GLY A 95 -15.61 -16.19 -11.50
N ARG A 96 -15.35 -17.40 -10.99
CA ARG A 96 -16.34 -18.48 -10.87
C ARG A 96 -17.36 -18.29 -9.74
N LYS A 97 -17.09 -17.40 -8.78
CA LYS A 97 -17.92 -17.09 -7.61
C LYS A 97 -18.25 -18.34 -6.79
N LEU A 98 -17.30 -19.26 -6.64
CA LEU A 98 -17.50 -20.53 -5.94
C LEU A 98 -17.87 -20.31 -4.48
N ILE A 99 -17.19 -19.41 -3.77
CA ILE A 99 -17.49 -19.11 -2.36
C ILE A 99 -18.92 -18.60 -2.17
N LEU A 100 -19.47 -17.87 -3.16
CA LEU A 100 -20.85 -17.39 -3.14
C LEU A 100 -21.83 -18.50 -3.49
N ARG A 101 -21.55 -19.26 -4.56
CA ARG A 101 -22.40 -20.36 -5.04
C ARG A 101 -22.52 -21.50 -4.03
N GLN A 102 -21.49 -21.74 -3.24
CA GLN A 102 -21.46 -22.75 -2.19
C GLN A 102 -22.03 -22.25 -0.85
N GLY A 103 -22.49 -21.00 -0.76
CA GLY A 103 -22.96 -20.41 0.49
C GLY A 103 -21.85 -20.21 1.53
N GLY A 104 -20.59 -20.19 1.09
CA GLY A 104 -19.43 -19.94 1.93
C GLY A 104 -19.46 -18.55 2.57
N ILE A 105 -20.01 -17.54 1.89
CA ILE A 105 -20.35 -16.23 2.47
C ILE A 105 -21.67 -15.71 1.87
N SER A 106 -22.27 -14.68 2.48
CA SER A 106 -23.47 -14.06 1.93
C SER A 106 -23.15 -13.36 0.60
N THR A 107 -23.90 -13.73 -0.45
CA THR A 107 -23.84 -13.09 -1.76
C THR A 107 -24.13 -11.59 -1.69
N GLU A 108 -25.03 -11.18 -0.80
CA GLU A 108 -25.42 -9.78 -0.65
C GLU A 108 -24.25 -8.92 -0.18
N ILE A 109 -23.45 -9.40 0.78
CA ILE A 109 -22.28 -8.66 1.31
C ILE A 109 -21.31 -8.26 0.19
N VAL A 110 -21.17 -9.11 -0.83
CA VAL A 110 -20.25 -8.87 -1.95
C VAL A 110 -20.96 -8.13 -3.09
N LEU A 111 -22.03 -8.69 -3.65
CA LEU A 111 -22.62 -8.20 -4.92
C LEU A 111 -23.45 -6.92 -4.77
N SER A 112 -23.78 -6.51 -3.54
CA SER A 112 -24.45 -5.23 -3.25
C SER A 112 -23.47 -4.12 -2.85
N SER A 113 -22.20 -4.44 -2.57
CA SER A 113 -21.21 -3.43 -2.21
C SER A 113 -21.02 -2.47 -3.39
N SER A 114 -20.95 -1.18 -3.09
CA SER A 114 -20.60 -0.14 -4.08
C SER A 114 -19.16 -0.27 -4.56
N LEU A 115 -18.33 -1.07 -3.89
CA LEU A 115 -16.94 -1.35 -4.25
C LEU A 115 -16.78 -2.61 -5.11
N TYR A 116 -17.86 -3.36 -5.37
CA TYR A 116 -17.86 -4.46 -6.32
C TYR A 116 -18.06 -3.93 -7.75
N MET A 117 -17.07 -4.15 -8.61
CA MET A 117 -17.04 -3.62 -9.97
C MET A 117 -17.44 -4.69 -10.99
N ARG A 118 -18.70 -4.70 -11.40
CA ARG A 118 -19.24 -5.70 -12.36
C ARG A 118 -18.50 -5.67 -13.71
N GLU A 119 -17.97 -4.52 -14.07
CA GLU A 119 -17.33 -4.23 -15.34
C GLU A 119 -15.96 -4.93 -15.49
N VAL A 120 -15.38 -5.44 -14.38
CA VAL A 120 -14.14 -6.24 -14.39
C VAL A 120 -14.40 -7.74 -14.25
N GLU A 121 -15.65 -8.19 -14.31
CA GLU A 121 -15.98 -9.61 -14.27
C GLU A 121 -15.34 -10.37 -15.45
N GLY A 122 -14.64 -11.47 -15.15
CA GLY A 122 -13.88 -12.25 -16.12
C GLY A 122 -12.63 -11.57 -16.68
N LEU A 123 -12.23 -10.41 -16.16
CA LEU A 123 -11.00 -9.73 -16.56
C LEU A 123 -9.78 -10.52 -16.09
N ALA A 124 -8.97 -11.01 -17.03
CA ALA A 124 -7.71 -11.66 -16.70
C ALA A 124 -6.72 -10.64 -16.11
N VAL A 125 -6.12 -10.99 -14.98
CA VAL A 125 -5.04 -10.20 -14.36
C VAL A 125 -3.69 -10.90 -14.55
N PRO A 126 -2.58 -10.17 -14.78
CA PRO A 126 -1.26 -10.78 -14.95
C PRO A 126 -0.92 -11.74 -13.81
N HIS A 127 -0.59 -12.98 -14.17
CA HIS A 127 -0.21 -14.05 -13.24
C HIS A 127 -1.25 -14.38 -12.15
N GLY A 128 -2.52 -13.98 -12.32
CA GLY A 128 -3.56 -14.17 -11.31
C GLY A 128 -3.35 -13.31 -10.06
N ILE A 129 -2.57 -12.22 -10.15
CA ILE A 129 -2.28 -11.32 -9.02
C ILE A 129 -3.13 -10.06 -9.14
N HIS A 130 -4.04 -9.88 -8.19
CA HIS A 130 -4.84 -8.67 -8.04
C HIS A 130 -4.13 -7.65 -7.13
N CYS A 131 -3.67 -8.12 -5.97
CA CYS A 131 -3.06 -7.29 -4.93
C CYS A 131 -1.53 -7.34 -5.03
N HIS A 132 -0.96 -6.46 -5.84
CA HIS A 132 0.50 -6.37 -6.03
C HIS A 132 1.18 -5.70 -4.84
N ILE A 133 0.56 -4.65 -4.31
CA ILE A 133 0.95 -3.96 -3.07
C ILE A 133 -0.27 -3.92 -2.15
N ALA A 134 -0.08 -4.20 -0.87
CA ALA A 134 -1.13 -4.10 0.13
C ALA A 134 -0.61 -3.40 1.39
N GLY A 135 -1.41 -2.48 1.93
CA GLY A 135 -1.19 -1.86 3.23
C GLY A 135 -2.08 -2.53 4.27
N ILE A 136 -1.50 -3.20 5.26
CA ILE A 136 -2.28 -3.87 6.32
C ILE A 136 -2.04 -3.14 7.64
N ASP A 137 -3.09 -2.54 8.17
CA ASP A 137 -3.03 -1.78 9.40
C ASP A 137 -3.08 -2.71 10.60
N LEU A 138 -2.08 -2.61 11.47
CA LEU A 138 -1.91 -3.48 12.62
C LEU A 138 -1.94 -2.66 13.91
N VAL A 139 -2.83 -3.03 14.82
CA VAL A 139 -2.84 -2.51 16.19
C VAL A 139 -2.22 -3.52 17.13
N ARG A 140 -1.72 -3.03 18.26
CA ARG A 140 -1.17 -3.86 19.33
C ARG A 140 -1.89 -3.57 20.63
N ASP A 141 -2.49 -4.59 21.23
CA ASP A 141 -3.26 -4.43 22.47
C ASP A 141 -2.37 -4.27 23.72
N GLY A 142 -3.00 -4.12 24.88
CA GLY A 142 -2.30 -3.97 26.16
C GLY A 142 -1.49 -5.21 26.58
N ARG A 143 -1.90 -6.40 26.13
CA ARG A 143 -1.19 -7.68 26.37
C ARG A 143 0.02 -7.84 25.46
N GLY A 144 0.04 -7.12 24.35
CA GLY A 144 1.11 -7.07 23.38
C GLY A 144 0.88 -7.95 22.15
N ASP A 145 -0.35 -8.43 21.96
CA ASP A 145 -0.81 -9.17 20.78
C ASP A 145 -1.17 -8.20 19.65
N PHE A 146 -0.99 -8.65 18.41
CA PHE A 146 -1.25 -7.85 17.22
C PHE A 146 -2.55 -8.30 16.55
N PHE A 147 -3.31 -7.32 16.10
CA PHE A 147 -4.58 -7.50 15.41
C PHE A 147 -4.58 -6.70 14.13
N VAL A 148 -5.17 -7.24 13.08
CA VAL A 148 -5.46 -6.48 11.85
C VAL A 148 -6.64 -5.58 12.13
N LEU A 149 -6.52 -4.30 11.78
CA LEU A 149 -7.57 -3.30 11.88
C LEU A 149 -8.22 -3.04 10.52
N GLU A 150 -7.41 -3.02 9.47
CA GLU A 150 -7.85 -2.66 8.11
C GLU A 150 -6.90 -3.23 7.07
N ASP A 151 -7.46 -3.56 5.91
CA ASP A 151 -6.73 -3.90 4.70
C ASP A 151 -6.86 -2.72 3.72
N ASN A 152 -5.78 -2.41 2.99
CA ASN A 152 -5.77 -1.36 1.97
C ASN A 152 -5.22 -1.99 0.68
N LEU A 153 -6.11 -2.34 -0.25
CA LEU A 153 -5.81 -3.16 -1.43
C LEU A 153 -5.96 -2.40 -2.74
N ARG A 154 -6.41 -1.14 -2.69
CA ARG A 154 -6.51 -0.23 -3.85
C ARG A 154 -5.17 0.42 -4.14
N THR A 155 -4.94 1.63 -3.60
CA THR A 155 -3.76 2.47 -3.85
C THR A 155 -3.01 2.77 -2.55
N PRO A 156 -2.55 1.74 -1.80
CA PRO A 156 -1.96 1.93 -0.47
C PRO A 156 -0.74 2.85 -0.51
N SER A 157 -0.61 3.69 0.52
CA SER A 157 0.48 4.64 0.69
C SER A 157 1.24 4.42 2.00
N GLY A 158 2.40 5.05 2.16
CA GLY A 158 3.19 4.99 3.40
C GLY A 158 4.65 4.56 3.21
N ALA A 159 4.97 3.92 2.08
CA ALA A 159 6.26 3.30 1.84
C ALA A 159 7.42 4.32 1.73
N SER A 160 7.17 5.53 1.21
CA SER A 160 8.19 6.57 1.17
C SER A 160 8.57 7.04 2.57
N TYR A 161 7.59 7.20 3.46
CA TYR A 161 7.81 7.64 4.84
C TYR A 161 8.62 6.65 5.63
N VAL A 162 8.43 5.33 5.44
CA VAL A 162 9.26 4.31 6.11
C VAL A 162 10.74 4.47 5.77
N GLN A 163 11.05 4.73 4.50
CA GLN A 163 12.42 4.92 4.01
C GLN A 163 13.00 6.25 4.48
N ALA A 164 12.24 7.33 4.36
CA ALA A 164 12.60 8.65 4.84
C ALA A 164 12.88 8.65 6.35
N ASN A 165 11.98 8.07 7.14
CA ASN A 165 12.13 7.91 8.59
C ASN A 165 13.41 7.14 8.93
N ARG A 166 13.70 6.03 8.24
CA ARG A 166 14.93 5.27 8.48
C ARG A 166 16.18 6.07 8.18
N TYR A 167 16.20 6.78 7.06
CA TYR A 167 17.32 7.60 6.63
C TYR A 167 17.62 8.72 7.63
N VAL A 168 16.59 9.46 8.06
CA VAL A 168 16.73 10.52 9.06
C VAL A 168 17.19 9.92 10.40
N MET A 169 16.54 8.86 10.88
CA MET A 169 16.90 8.17 12.12
C MET A 169 18.37 7.77 12.18
N LYS A 170 18.93 7.19 11.11
CA LYS A 170 20.34 6.76 11.05
C LYS A 170 21.31 7.93 11.21
N ARG A 171 20.93 9.14 10.81
CA ARG A 171 21.75 10.35 10.91
C ARG A 171 21.63 11.02 12.27
N ILE A 172 20.42 11.09 12.83
CA ILE A 172 20.17 11.76 14.12
C ILE A 172 20.55 10.89 15.32
N LEU A 173 20.43 9.56 15.20
CA LEU A 173 20.62 8.61 16.30
C LEU A 173 21.54 7.43 15.86
N PRO A 174 22.76 7.68 15.35
CA PRO A 174 23.62 6.61 14.81
C PRO A 174 23.99 5.55 15.87
N ASP A 175 24.24 5.97 17.12
CA ASP A 175 24.59 5.07 18.23
C ASP A 175 23.48 4.07 18.57
N LEU A 176 22.23 4.41 18.26
CA LEU A 176 21.10 3.51 18.42
C LEU A 176 21.19 2.33 17.44
N PHE A 177 21.57 2.61 16.19
CA PHE A 177 21.71 1.57 15.16
C PHE A 177 22.96 0.72 15.35
N ALA A 178 24.05 1.28 15.88
CA ALA A 178 25.20 0.49 16.30
C ALA A 178 24.82 -0.56 17.37
N GLY A 179 23.72 -0.31 18.07
CA GLY A 179 23.28 -1.12 19.19
C GLY A 179 22.24 -2.19 18.95
N TYR A 180 21.59 -2.15 17.79
CA TYR A 180 20.54 -3.08 17.42
C TYR A 180 20.86 -3.64 16.03
N PRO A 181 20.69 -4.97 15.81
CA PRO A 181 20.75 -5.54 14.46
C PRO A 181 19.47 -5.20 13.69
N VAL A 182 19.27 -3.91 13.39
CA VAL A 182 18.09 -3.41 12.68
C VAL A 182 18.15 -3.87 11.23
N ARG A 183 17.10 -4.57 10.77
CA ARG A 183 17.00 -4.97 9.37
C ARG A 183 16.88 -3.75 8.46
N PRO A 184 17.61 -3.71 7.33
CA PRO A 184 17.48 -2.62 6.37
C PRO A 184 16.08 -2.59 5.78
N VAL A 185 15.62 -1.39 5.44
CA VAL A 185 14.41 -1.17 4.62
C VAL A 185 14.78 -0.56 3.27
N GLU A 186 16.06 -0.18 3.12
CA GLU A 186 16.70 0.17 1.88
C GLU A 186 16.58 -1.03 0.91
N GLY A 187 16.21 -0.77 -0.34
CA GLY A 187 15.97 -1.81 -1.34
C GLY A 187 14.49 -2.12 -1.62
N TYR A 188 13.55 -1.66 -0.78
CA TYR A 188 12.11 -1.79 -1.05
C TYR A 188 11.74 -1.33 -2.46
N VAL A 189 12.26 -0.18 -2.88
CA VAL A 189 11.94 0.41 -4.18
C VAL A 189 12.51 -0.41 -5.35
N HIS A 190 13.69 -1.00 -5.16
CA HIS A 190 14.29 -1.89 -6.15
C HIS A 190 13.47 -3.17 -6.31
N GLU A 191 13.04 -3.77 -5.20
CA GLU A 191 12.16 -4.94 -5.20
C GLU A 191 10.79 -4.62 -5.82
N LEU A 192 10.22 -3.44 -5.52
CA LEU A 192 8.99 -2.98 -6.14
C LEU A 192 9.15 -2.88 -7.66
N LEU A 193 10.19 -2.22 -8.16
CA LEU A 193 10.44 -2.12 -9.60
C LEU A 193 10.64 -3.50 -10.24
N ARG A 194 11.39 -4.39 -9.58
CA ARG A 194 11.59 -5.77 -10.04
C ARG A 194 10.27 -6.52 -10.18
N HIS A 195 9.37 -6.39 -9.19
CA HIS A 195 8.03 -6.98 -9.24
C HIS A 195 7.17 -6.35 -10.33
N LEU A 196 7.18 -5.02 -10.49
CA LEU A 196 6.43 -4.34 -11.54
C LEU A 196 6.88 -4.80 -12.93
N ARG A 197 8.20 -4.86 -13.18
CA ARG A 197 8.74 -5.36 -14.47
C ARG A 197 8.34 -6.80 -14.76
N TRP A 198 8.18 -7.64 -13.73
CA TRP A 198 7.75 -9.03 -13.88
C TRP A 198 6.28 -9.18 -14.32
N LEU A 199 5.47 -8.12 -14.19
CA LEU A 199 4.08 -8.10 -14.67
C LEU A 199 3.96 -7.83 -16.16
N ALA A 200 5.06 -7.52 -16.84
CA ALA A 200 5.03 -7.15 -18.24
C ALA A 200 4.31 -8.19 -19.11
N PRO A 201 3.60 -7.76 -20.17
CA PRO A 201 3.03 -8.65 -21.17
C PRO A 201 4.05 -9.64 -21.75
N SER A 202 3.54 -10.78 -22.21
CA SER A 202 4.37 -11.81 -22.84
C SER A 202 5.09 -11.26 -24.09
N GLY A 203 6.38 -11.56 -24.23
CA GLY A 203 7.20 -11.10 -25.36
C GLY A 203 7.90 -9.75 -25.14
N VAL A 204 7.78 -9.13 -23.97
CA VAL A 204 8.47 -7.89 -23.62
C VAL A 204 9.67 -8.17 -22.71
N ASP A 205 10.88 -8.16 -23.27
CA ASP A 205 12.12 -8.45 -22.52
C ASP A 205 12.59 -7.25 -21.67
N ASP A 206 12.43 -6.02 -22.16
CA ASP A 206 12.76 -4.79 -21.43
C ASP A 206 11.55 -3.87 -21.27
N PRO A 207 10.70 -4.11 -20.25
CA PRO A 207 9.48 -3.36 -20.08
C PRO A 207 9.71 -1.94 -19.55
N THR A 208 9.24 -0.94 -20.32
CA THR A 208 8.93 0.40 -19.79
C THR A 208 7.86 0.32 -18.70
N VAL A 209 8.24 0.73 -17.48
CA VAL A 209 7.36 0.92 -16.33
C VAL A 209 7.16 2.42 -16.12
N VAL A 210 5.94 2.85 -15.81
CA VAL A 210 5.62 4.24 -15.41
C VAL A 210 4.81 4.27 -14.12
N LEU A 211 4.88 5.38 -13.38
CA LEU A 211 4.01 5.64 -12.23
C LEU A 211 2.98 6.70 -12.63
N LEU A 212 1.71 6.28 -12.70
CA LEU A 212 0.59 7.16 -13.06
C LEU A 212 0.04 7.87 -11.82
N THR A 213 0.08 9.20 -11.82
CA THR A 213 -0.34 10.06 -10.71
C THR A 213 -1.51 10.96 -11.10
N PRO A 214 -2.44 11.28 -10.18
CA PRO A 214 -3.48 12.30 -10.40
C PRO A 214 -2.96 13.76 -10.30
N GLY A 215 -1.65 13.95 -10.24
CA GLY A 215 -1.00 15.26 -10.16
C GLY A 215 -0.82 15.83 -8.74
N ILE A 216 -0.33 17.08 -8.69
CA ILE A 216 0.17 17.75 -7.48
C ILE A 216 -0.88 17.99 -6.39
N ASN A 217 -2.16 18.03 -6.76
CA ASN A 217 -3.26 18.31 -5.83
C ASN A 217 -3.65 17.09 -4.98
N ASN A 218 -3.01 15.95 -5.17
CA ASN A 218 -3.21 14.75 -4.36
C ASN A 218 -2.32 14.76 -3.11
N SER A 219 -2.88 14.41 -1.96
CA SER A 219 -2.16 14.45 -0.68
C SER A 219 -0.96 13.50 -0.58
N ALA A 220 -0.92 12.46 -1.41
CA ALA A 220 0.19 11.51 -1.50
C ALA A 220 1.17 11.82 -2.66
N TYR A 221 1.05 12.97 -3.34
CA TYR A 221 1.90 13.31 -4.49
C TYR A 221 3.41 13.26 -4.18
N TYR A 222 3.81 13.68 -2.98
CA TYR A 222 5.19 13.54 -2.51
C TYR A 222 5.67 12.08 -2.61
N GLU A 223 4.85 11.12 -2.18
CA GLU A 223 5.20 9.70 -2.26
C GLU A 223 5.29 9.23 -3.71
N HIS A 224 4.40 9.69 -4.59
CA HIS A 224 4.41 9.33 -6.02
C HIS A 224 5.73 9.77 -6.65
N LEU A 225 6.11 11.04 -6.43
CA LEU A 225 7.37 11.60 -6.88
C LEU A 225 8.58 10.87 -6.29
N TYR A 226 8.56 10.60 -4.99
CA TYR A 226 9.63 9.88 -4.31
C TYR A 226 9.83 8.49 -4.89
N LEU A 227 8.76 7.70 -5.04
CA LEU A 227 8.83 6.33 -5.57
C LEU A 227 9.27 6.32 -7.03
N ALA A 228 8.72 7.18 -7.89
CA ALA A 228 9.11 7.27 -9.29
C ALA A 228 10.61 7.61 -9.42
N LYS A 229 11.08 8.62 -8.69
CA LYS A 229 12.49 9.03 -8.67
C LYS A 229 13.43 7.93 -8.15
N GLN A 230 13.05 7.24 -7.07
CA GLN A 230 13.88 6.17 -6.50
C GLN A 230 13.88 4.90 -7.37
N MET A 231 12.79 4.61 -8.09
CA MET A 231 12.74 3.52 -9.09
C MET A 231 13.50 3.90 -10.36
N GLY A 232 13.64 5.20 -10.66
CA GLY A 232 14.15 5.65 -11.95
C GLY A 232 13.15 5.41 -13.09
N VAL A 233 11.85 5.54 -12.80
CA VAL A 233 10.77 5.47 -13.79
C VAL A 233 10.13 6.83 -13.97
N GLU A 234 9.44 7.02 -15.08
CA GLU A 234 8.72 8.26 -15.37
C GLU A 234 7.50 8.40 -14.45
N LEU A 235 7.35 9.59 -13.87
CA LEU A 235 6.12 10.02 -13.20
C LEU A 235 5.24 10.70 -14.26
N VAL A 236 4.09 10.11 -14.56
CA VAL A 236 3.21 10.56 -15.65
C VAL A 236 1.82 10.90 -15.13
N GLU A 237 1.20 11.90 -15.74
CA GLU A 237 -0.24 12.18 -15.59
C GLU A 237 -1.02 11.55 -16.75
N GLY A 238 -2.36 11.51 -16.66
CA GLY A 238 -3.20 10.89 -17.69
C GLY A 238 -3.00 11.50 -19.08
N SER A 239 -2.74 12.80 -19.15
CA SER A 239 -2.48 13.55 -20.39
C SER A 239 -1.17 13.18 -21.10
N ASP A 240 -0.19 12.64 -20.36
CA ASP A 240 1.09 12.19 -20.90
C ASP A 240 0.96 10.84 -21.62
N LEU A 241 -0.12 10.10 -21.37
CA LEU A 241 -0.39 8.80 -21.95
C LEU A 241 -1.46 8.89 -23.05
N VAL A 242 -1.36 7.98 -24.02
CA VAL A 242 -2.35 7.80 -25.08
C VAL A 242 -2.49 6.33 -25.38
N VAL A 243 -3.72 5.91 -25.64
CA VAL A 243 -4.02 4.56 -26.13
C VAL A 243 -4.24 4.61 -27.63
N ASP A 244 -3.56 3.75 -28.37
CA ASP A 244 -3.74 3.55 -29.79
C ASP A 244 -3.71 2.04 -30.10
N ALA A 245 -4.71 1.55 -30.82
CA ALA A 245 -4.91 0.12 -31.12
C ALA A 245 -4.71 -0.80 -29.89
N ASP A 246 -5.34 -0.47 -28.77
CA ASP A 246 -5.24 -1.16 -27.48
C ASP A 246 -3.82 -1.25 -26.90
N HIS A 247 -2.88 -0.41 -27.33
CA HIS A 247 -1.54 -0.28 -26.76
C HIS A 247 -1.38 1.08 -26.09
N VAL A 248 -0.68 1.13 -24.97
CA VAL A 248 -0.44 2.37 -24.22
C VAL A 248 0.92 2.95 -24.60
N PHE A 249 0.94 4.23 -24.91
CA PHE A 249 2.13 4.99 -25.22
C PHE A 249 2.26 6.22 -24.35
N MET A 250 3.49 6.54 -23.96
CA MET A 250 3.85 7.81 -23.36
C MET A 250 4.28 8.80 -24.45
N ARG A 251 3.78 10.02 -24.38
CA ARG A 251 4.16 11.12 -25.28
C ARG A 251 5.55 11.62 -24.90
N THR A 252 6.46 11.67 -25.87
CA THR A 252 7.79 12.28 -25.70
C THR A 252 8.07 13.26 -26.83
N THR A 253 9.08 14.11 -26.66
CA THR A 253 9.54 15.02 -27.72
C THR A 253 10.08 14.29 -28.95
N ARG A 254 10.44 13.00 -28.83
CA ARG A 254 10.93 12.15 -29.93
C ARG A 254 9.84 11.26 -30.53
N GLY A 255 8.60 11.40 -30.08
CA GLY A 255 7.47 10.56 -30.50
C GLY A 255 6.93 9.69 -29.37
N LEU A 256 6.09 8.73 -29.74
CA LEU A 256 5.42 7.82 -28.80
C LEU A 256 6.37 6.73 -28.34
N ARG A 257 6.45 6.52 -27.01
CA ARG A 257 7.22 5.43 -26.39
C ARG A 257 6.25 4.40 -25.78
N PRO A 258 6.36 3.10 -26.11
CA PRO A 258 5.50 2.08 -25.51
C PRO A 258 5.63 2.01 -23.98
N VAL A 259 4.50 1.83 -23.30
CA VAL A 259 4.37 1.60 -21.87
C VAL A 259 3.78 0.21 -21.65
N HIS A 260 4.45 -0.62 -20.86
CA HIS A 260 4.07 -2.03 -20.67
C HIS A 260 3.51 -2.29 -19.27
N VAL A 261 3.91 -1.50 -18.28
CA VAL A 261 3.45 -1.63 -16.90
C VAL A 261 3.16 -0.24 -16.31
N ILE A 262 1.99 -0.09 -15.71
CA ILE A 262 1.57 1.13 -15.02
C ILE A 262 1.38 0.82 -13.54
N TYR A 263 2.22 1.42 -12.70
CA TYR A 263 1.93 1.51 -11.27
C TYR A 263 0.99 2.69 -11.03
N ARG A 264 -0.31 2.42 -10.88
CA ARG A 264 -1.33 3.46 -10.73
C ARG A 264 -1.43 3.96 -9.30
N ARG A 265 -1.60 5.27 -9.16
CA ARG A 265 -1.95 5.97 -7.91
C ARG A 265 -3.27 6.72 -8.04
N ILE A 266 -4.16 6.20 -8.88
CA ILE A 266 -5.49 6.70 -9.19
C ILE A 266 -6.48 5.57 -8.92
N ASP A 267 -7.61 5.88 -8.29
CA ASP A 267 -8.67 4.93 -7.99
C ASP A 267 -9.39 4.44 -9.25
N ASP A 268 -10.06 3.28 -9.16
CA ASP A 268 -10.58 2.53 -10.31
C ASP A 268 -11.50 3.37 -11.19
N GLU A 269 -12.45 4.08 -10.58
CA GLU A 269 -13.47 4.85 -11.29
C GLU A 269 -12.90 6.08 -12.00
N TRP A 270 -11.71 6.54 -11.63
CA TRP A 270 -11.04 7.68 -12.24
C TRP A 270 -9.98 7.29 -13.27
N LEU A 271 -9.64 6.00 -13.38
CA LEU A 271 -8.50 5.53 -14.16
C LEU A 271 -8.70 5.65 -15.69
N ASP A 272 -9.93 5.49 -16.17
CA ASP A 272 -10.28 5.55 -17.59
C ASP A 272 -11.68 6.15 -17.75
N PRO A 273 -11.83 7.34 -18.38
CA PRO A 273 -13.13 8.01 -18.51
C PRO A 273 -14.12 7.29 -19.42
N ILE A 274 -13.68 6.34 -20.26
CA ILE A 274 -14.59 5.52 -21.08
C ILE A 274 -15.23 4.41 -20.23
N PHE A 275 -14.49 3.91 -19.25
CA PHE A 275 -14.86 2.76 -18.43
C PHE A 275 -15.53 3.16 -17.11
N GLY A 276 -14.99 4.19 -16.43
CA GLY A 276 -15.48 4.68 -15.14
C GLY A 276 -16.22 6.01 -15.29
N ARG A 277 -15.65 7.06 -14.69
CA ARG A 277 -16.21 8.41 -14.65
C ARG A 277 -15.84 9.20 -15.89
N GLN A 278 -16.83 9.55 -16.70
CA GLN A 278 -16.66 10.36 -17.92
C GLN A 278 -16.04 11.73 -17.63
N GLU A 279 -16.27 12.27 -16.44
CA GLU A 279 -15.71 13.54 -15.96
C GLU A 279 -14.26 13.42 -15.47
N SER A 280 -13.65 12.24 -15.49
CA SER A 280 -12.26 12.06 -15.07
C SER A 280 -11.30 12.84 -15.95
N LEU A 281 -10.56 13.77 -15.35
CA LEU A 281 -9.47 14.53 -15.97
C LEU A 281 -8.08 13.94 -15.70
N VAL A 282 -8.00 12.92 -14.84
CA VAL A 282 -6.74 12.32 -14.40
C VAL A 282 -6.47 10.95 -15.03
N GLY A 283 -7.50 10.33 -15.59
CA GLY A 283 -7.43 9.02 -16.22
C GLY A 283 -6.87 9.04 -17.65
N VAL A 284 -6.79 7.85 -18.25
CA VAL A 284 -6.31 7.63 -19.62
C VAL A 284 -7.43 6.92 -20.39
N ALA A 285 -7.98 7.60 -21.39
CA ALA A 285 -9.08 7.06 -22.20
C ALA A 285 -8.66 5.78 -22.93
N GLY A 286 -9.43 4.70 -22.73
CA GLY A 286 -9.19 3.39 -23.36
C GLY A 286 -8.15 2.51 -22.65
N LEU A 287 -7.60 2.96 -21.52
CA LEU A 287 -6.60 2.20 -20.76
C LEU A 287 -7.12 0.84 -20.29
N VAL A 288 -8.40 0.75 -19.89
CA VAL A 288 -8.97 -0.52 -19.43
C VAL A 288 -9.12 -1.52 -20.58
N ASN A 289 -9.38 -1.05 -21.80
CA ASN A 289 -9.40 -1.90 -22.99
C ASN A 289 -8.00 -2.43 -23.32
N ALA A 290 -6.98 -1.56 -23.27
CA ALA A 290 -5.58 -1.98 -23.45
C ALA A 290 -5.14 -3.02 -22.40
N TYR A 291 -5.58 -2.85 -21.14
CA TYR A 291 -5.34 -3.81 -20.07
C TYR A 291 -6.06 -5.14 -20.34
N ARG A 292 -7.34 -5.09 -20.74
CA ARG A 292 -8.13 -6.28 -21.10
C ARG A 292 -7.57 -7.04 -22.31
N ALA A 293 -6.97 -6.32 -23.27
CA ALA A 293 -6.29 -6.91 -24.41
C ALA A 293 -4.95 -7.59 -24.04
N GLY A 294 -4.46 -7.37 -22.82
CA GLY A 294 -3.19 -7.94 -22.33
C GLY A 294 -1.94 -7.19 -22.81
N ASN A 295 -2.09 -5.98 -23.35
CA ASN A 295 -0.98 -5.19 -23.92
C ASN A 295 -0.30 -4.27 -22.90
N VAL A 296 -0.88 -4.11 -21.71
CA VAL A 296 -0.33 -3.38 -20.58
C VAL A 296 -0.69 -4.11 -19.29
N ALA A 297 0.13 -4.01 -18.26
CA ALA A 297 -0.19 -4.47 -16.91
C ALA A 297 -0.45 -3.27 -15.98
N ILE A 298 -1.41 -3.39 -15.07
CA ILE A 298 -1.77 -2.36 -14.11
C ILE A 298 -1.59 -2.89 -12.69
N ALA A 299 -0.81 -2.19 -11.88
CA ALA A 299 -0.59 -2.49 -10.48
C ALA A 299 -1.12 -1.35 -9.58
N ASN A 300 -2.01 -1.59 -8.62
CA ASN A 300 -2.79 -2.81 -8.41
C ASN A 300 -3.85 -3.03 -9.50
N ALA A 301 -4.37 -4.25 -9.61
CA ALA A 301 -5.47 -4.55 -10.53
C ALA A 301 -6.74 -3.75 -10.17
N LEU A 302 -7.66 -3.65 -11.13
CA LEU A 302 -8.98 -3.05 -10.92
C LEU A 302 -9.88 -4.00 -10.09
N GLY A 303 -10.84 -3.42 -9.36
CA GLY A 303 -11.86 -4.15 -8.62
C GLY A 303 -11.44 -4.61 -7.21
N ASN A 304 -10.25 -4.24 -6.75
CA ASN A 304 -9.76 -4.67 -5.43
C ASN A 304 -10.59 -4.14 -4.25
N GLY A 305 -11.39 -3.08 -4.46
CA GLY A 305 -12.16 -2.41 -3.40
C GLY A 305 -13.13 -3.33 -2.66
N VAL A 306 -13.70 -4.33 -3.33
CA VAL A 306 -14.60 -5.28 -2.66
C VAL A 306 -13.89 -6.12 -1.59
N ALA A 307 -12.58 -6.35 -1.71
CA ALA A 307 -11.81 -7.14 -0.76
C ALA A 307 -11.30 -6.34 0.45
N ASP A 308 -11.24 -5.01 0.35
CA ASP A 308 -10.98 -4.13 1.50
C ASP A 308 -12.23 -3.43 2.06
N ASP A 309 -13.41 -3.83 1.58
CA ASP A 309 -14.70 -3.42 2.14
C ASP A 309 -14.80 -3.80 3.63
N LYS A 310 -15.34 -2.90 4.45
CA LYS A 310 -15.47 -3.10 5.90
C LYS A 310 -16.34 -4.31 6.25
N ALA A 311 -17.32 -4.66 5.43
CA ALA A 311 -18.11 -5.86 5.61
C ALA A 311 -17.29 -7.13 5.33
N VAL A 312 -16.55 -7.15 4.22
CA VAL A 312 -15.67 -8.28 3.85
C VAL A 312 -14.53 -8.46 4.83
N TYR A 313 -14.01 -7.38 5.43
CA TYR A 313 -12.98 -7.43 6.47
C TYR A 313 -13.35 -8.43 7.58
N THR A 314 -14.60 -8.43 8.07
CA THR A 314 -15.07 -9.36 9.13
C THR A 314 -15.03 -10.82 8.69
N LEU A 315 -15.09 -11.08 7.39
CA LEU A 315 -15.12 -12.41 6.79
C LEU A 315 -13.73 -12.95 6.48
N VAL A 316 -12.66 -12.13 6.52
CA VAL A 316 -11.31 -12.58 6.12
C VAL A 316 -10.82 -13.82 6.88
N PRO A 317 -11.04 -13.99 8.20
CA PRO A 317 -10.74 -15.24 8.90
C PRO A 317 -11.42 -16.48 8.29
N LYS A 318 -12.64 -16.32 7.74
CA LYS A 318 -13.37 -17.37 7.03
C LYS A 318 -12.79 -17.60 5.63
N LEU A 319 -12.36 -16.53 4.94
CA LEU A 319 -11.70 -16.63 3.64
C LEU A 319 -10.40 -17.42 3.74
N VAL A 320 -9.59 -17.18 4.78
CA VAL A 320 -8.35 -17.95 5.02
C VAL A 320 -8.64 -19.44 5.13
N ARG A 321 -9.64 -19.83 5.94
CA ARG A 321 -10.03 -21.24 6.08
C ARG A 321 -10.56 -21.82 4.77
N TYR A 322 -11.41 -21.09 4.07
CA TYR A 322 -12.03 -21.58 2.84
C TYR A 322 -11.01 -21.77 1.70
N TYR A 323 -10.11 -20.80 1.49
CA TYR A 323 -9.19 -20.82 0.35
C TYR A 323 -7.87 -21.53 0.62
N LEU A 324 -7.41 -21.55 1.87
CA LEU A 324 -6.09 -22.08 2.22
C LEU A 324 -6.15 -23.35 3.07
N ASP A 325 -7.32 -23.72 3.61
CA ASP A 325 -7.45 -24.81 4.59
C ASP A 325 -6.52 -24.63 5.81
N GLU A 326 -6.33 -23.37 6.22
CA GLU A 326 -5.46 -22.97 7.31
C GLU A 326 -6.24 -22.15 8.37
N ASP A 327 -5.79 -22.17 9.62
CA ASP A 327 -6.29 -21.23 10.62
C ASP A 327 -5.60 -19.85 10.50
N PRO A 328 -6.34 -18.74 10.68
CA PRO A 328 -5.78 -17.39 10.63
C PRO A 328 -4.67 -17.17 11.67
N ILE A 329 -3.47 -16.80 11.20
CA ILE A 329 -2.32 -16.52 12.07
C ILE A 329 -2.50 -15.18 12.82
N LEU A 330 -3.08 -14.19 12.14
CA LEU A 330 -3.36 -12.86 12.66
C LEU A 330 -4.87 -12.70 12.89
N PRO A 331 -5.29 -12.38 14.12
CA PRO A 331 -6.68 -12.09 14.40
C PRO A 331 -7.08 -10.72 13.85
N ASN A 332 -8.36 -10.56 13.53
CA ASN A 332 -9.00 -9.27 13.32
C ASN A 332 -9.31 -8.62 14.66
N VAL A 333 -9.37 -7.29 14.68
CA VAL A 333 -10.14 -6.56 15.71
C VAL A 333 -11.61 -6.94 15.57
N GLU A 334 -12.29 -7.21 16.69
CA GLU A 334 -13.72 -7.48 16.71
C GLU A 334 -14.49 -6.28 16.13
N THR A 335 -15.37 -6.57 15.18
CA THR A 335 -16.10 -5.54 14.42
C THR A 335 -17.47 -6.08 14.10
N TYR A 336 -18.50 -5.31 14.44
CA TYR A 336 -19.89 -5.67 14.29
C TYR A 336 -20.48 -5.06 13.02
N LEU A 337 -21.25 -5.83 12.26
CA LEU A 337 -21.91 -5.37 11.04
C LEU A 337 -23.30 -4.85 11.37
N CYS A 338 -23.52 -3.54 11.26
CA CYS A 338 -24.83 -2.92 11.49
C CYS A 338 -25.94 -3.40 10.54
N ALA A 339 -25.58 -4.08 9.44
CA ALA A 339 -26.52 -4.70 8.51
C ALA A 339 -27.08 -6.04 9.02
N ILE A 340 -26.49 -6.62 10.07
CA ILE A 340 -26.94 -7.85 10.70
C ILE A 340 -27.61 -7.48 12.02
N ASP A 341 -28.94 -7.67 12.12
CA ASP A 341 -29.72 -7.25 13.30
C ASP A 341 -29.20 -7.82 14.62
N SER A 342 -28.64 -9.04 14.62
CA SER A 342 -28.07 -9.67 15.81
C SER A 342 -26.72 -9.09 16.26
N GLU A 343 -26.05 -8.32 15.40
CA GLU A 343 -24.77 -7.67 15.68
C GLU A 343 -24.91 -6.16 15.96
N ARG A 344 -26.12 -5.62 15.84
CA ARG A 344 -26.37 -4.18 15.92
C ARG A 344 -26.38 -3.62 17.35
#